data_AF-A0A954JBR8-F1
#
_entry.id   AF-A0A954JBR8-F1
#
_cell.length_a   1.000
_cell.length_b   1.000
_cell.length_c   1.000
_cell.angle_alpha   90.00
_cell.angle_beta   90.00
_cell.angle_gamma   90.00
#
_symmetry.space_group_name_H-M   'P 1'
#
loop_
_entity.id
_entity.type
_entity.pdbx_description
1 polymer ?
#
loop_
_entity_poly.entity_id
_entity_poly.type
_entity_poly.pdbx_seq_one_letter_code
_entity_poly.pdbx_strand_id
1 'polypeptide(L)'
;MIIDIREDLPDFLAYIQERVEEHIAGTKDSESSKPVTYIEFGFEFGQGNELWLVIDTRPNAEPDGQWTQQIGKIRELGRPHWPIWHDLPDDEVVYFIDLNGNQINVMDNPDEQICEIIGEAMKQALLTSRDNGVFRALPTAEACELAVENLEGFYGWPIYADRGKENLLQENA
;
A
#
# COMPACT_ATOMS: atom_id res chain seq x y z
N MET A 1 -21.88 9.13 -7.07
CA MET A 1 -21.39 7.88 -6.43
C MET A 1 -20.87 8.12 -5.01
N ILE A 2 -20.89 7.13 -4.10
CA ILE A 2 -20.25 7.20 -2.76
C ILE A 2 -19.41 5.94 -2.54
N ILE A 3 -18.17 6.10 -2.10
CA ILE A 3 -17.24 5.02 -1.74
C ILE A 3 -16.82 5.24 -0.28
N ASP A 4 -16.79 4.18 0.52
CA ASP A 4 -16.38 4.25 1.91
C ASP A 4 -15.08 3.47 2.12
N ILE A 5 -13.95 4.17 2.27
CA ILE A 5 -12.63 3.53 2.34
C ILE A 5 -12.48 2.65 3.60
N ARG A 6 -13.35 2.84 4.59
CA ARG A 6 -13.37 2.04 5.82
C ARG A 6 -13.85 0.61 5.54
N GLU A 7 -14.68 0.43 4.51
CA GLU A 7 -15.14 -0.89 4.06
C GLU A 7 -14.01 -1.67 3.37
N ASP A 8 -13.02 -0.98 2.79
CA ASP A 8 -11.84 -1.59 2.13
C ASP A 8 -10.74 -2.02 3.12
N LEU A 9 -10.71 -1.44 4.31
CA LEU A 9 -9.62 -1.66 5.28
C LEU A 9 -9.46 -3.15 5.68
N PRO A 10 -10.53 -3.93 5.95
CA PRO A 10 -10.40 -5.36 6.22
C PRO A 10 -9.72 -6.12 5.08
N ASP A 11 -10.01 -5.76 3.83
CA ASP A 11 -9.42 -6.40 2.65
C ASP A 11 -7.94 -6.03 2.50
N PHE A 12 -7.54 -4.79 2.82
CA PHE A 12 -6.12 -4.42 2.86
C PHE A 12 -5.35 -5.23 3.89
N LEU A 13 -5.90 -5.40 5.09
CA LEU A 13 -5.29 -6.19 6.16
C LEU A 13 -5.16 -7.67 5.75
N ALA A 14 -6.21 -8.25 5.19
CA ALA A 14 -6.21 -9.63 4.71
C ALA A 14 -5.16 -9.82 3.59
N TYR A 15 -5.13 -8.90 2.61
CA TYR A 15 -4.17 -8.95 1.53
C TYR A 15 -2.72 -8.85 2.02
N ILE A 16 -2.44 -7.99 3.01
CA ILE A 16 -1.09 -7.92 3.62
C ILE A 16 -0.70 -9.27 4.24
N GLN A 17 -1.58 -9.88 5.03
CA GLN A 17 -1.35 -11.20 5.63
C GLN A 17 -1.05 -12.26 4.56
N GLU A 18 -1.89 -12.34 3.53
CA GLU A 18 -1.74 -13.31 2.45
C GLU A 18 -0.41 -13.13 1.70
N ARG A 19 -0.02 -11.89 1.39
CA ARG A 19 1.22 -11.58 0.69
C ARG A 19 2.46 -11.93 1.51
N VAL A 20 2.41 -11.75 2.84
CA VAL A 20 3.45 -12.20 3.76
C VAL A 20 3.56 -13.72 3.77
N GLU A 21 2.43 -14.43 3.86
CA GLU A 21 2.40 -15.89 3.81
C GLU A 21 2.93 -16.45 2.49
N GLU A 22 2.53 -15.86 1.36
CA GLU A 22 3.01 -16.21 0.03
C GLU A 22 4.54 -16.04 -0.08
N HIS A 23 5.09 -14.94 0.45
CA HIS A 23 6.54 -14.70 0.46
C HIS A 23 7.29 -15.73 1.33
N ILE A 24 6.76 -16.04 2.51
CA ILE A 24 7.34 -17.07 3.38
C ILE A 24 7.30 -18.44 2.69
N ALA A 25 6.18 -18.80 2.07
CA ALA A 25 6.06 -20.06 1.34
C ALA A 25 7.06 -20.16 0.19
N GLY A 26 7.25 -19.07 -0.57
CA GLY A 26 8.19 -19.01 -1.69
C GLY A 26 9.67 -19.04 -1.31
N THR A 27 10.01 -18.76 -0.04
CA THR A 27 11.41 -18.72 0.44
C THR A 27 11.85 -19.99 1.19
N LYS A 28 10.91 -20.88 1.55
CA LYS A 28 11.18 -22.12 2.33
C LYS A 28 12.22 -23.04 1.71
N ASP A 29 12.31 -23.09 0.39
CA ASP A 29 13.24 -23.98 -0.33
C ASP A 29 14.54 -23.26 -0.77
N SER A 30 14.70 -21.97 -0.41
CA SER A 30 15.91 -21.21 -0.74
C SER A 30 16.93 -21.33 0.40
N GLU A 31 18.12 -21.89 0.11
CA GLU A 31 19.24 -22.00 1.07
C GLU A 31 19.78 -20.62 1.55
N SER A 32 19.24 -19.51 1.05
CA SER A 32 19.66 -18.15 1.36
C SER A 32 18.49 -17.17 1.26
N SER A 33 17.47 -17.34 2.12
CA SER A 33 16.43 -16.31 2.26
C SER A 33 17.09 -14.99 2.66
N LYS A 34 17.13 -14.05 1.72
CA LYS A 34 17.70 -12.72 1.93
C LYS A 34 16.81 -11.95 2.90
N PRO A 35 17.38 -11.14 3.80
CA PRO A 35 16.58 -10.34 4.70
C PRO A 35 15.72 -9.36 3.90
N VAL A 36 14.47 -9.19 4.35
CA VAL A 36 13.55 -8.15 3.88
C VAL A 36 14.05 -6.81 4.38
N THR A 37 14.26 -5.88 3.47
CA THR A 37 14.80 -4.54 3.74
C THR A 37 13.75 -3.45 3.57
N TYR A 38 12.69 -3.71 2.81
CA TYR A 38 11.66 -2.74 2.53
C TYR A 38 10.35 -3.43 2.18
N ILE A 39 9.22 -2.91 2.66
CA ILE A 39 7.88 -3.38 2.32
C ILE A 39 7.10 -2.20 1.80
N GLU A 40 6.68 -2.28 0.53
CA GLU A 40 6.02 -1.18 -0.16
C GLU A 40 4.64 -1.61 -0.62
N PHE A 41 3.64 -0.81 -0.26
CA PHE A 41 2.27 -0.99 -0.69
C PHE A 41 1.96 0.04 -1.77
N GLY A 42 2.19 -0.35 -3.02
CA GLY A 42 1.94 0.47 -4.20
C GLY A 42 0.47 0.41 -4.62
N PHE A 43 -0.04 1.47 -5.23
CA PHE A 43 -1.38 1.46 -5.83
C PHE A 43 -1.47 2.35 -7.07
N GLU A 44 -2.43 2.00 -7.92
CA GLU A 44 -2.92 2.82 -9.01
C GLU A 44 -4.43 3.04 -8.80
N PHE A 45 -4.89 4.23 -9.16
CA PHE A 45 -6.29 4.60 -9.16
C PHE A 45 -6.60 5.35 -10.45
N GLY A 46 -7.79 5.10 -11.02
CA GLY A 46 -8.32 5.86 -12.15
C GLY A 46 -8.40 5.07 -13.45
N GLN A 47 -7.62 4.00 -13.61
CA GLN A 47 -7.65 3.11 -14.77
C GLN A 47 -7.94 1.65 -14.39
N GLY A 48 -7.06 1.04 -13.58
CA GLY A 48 -7.14 -0.37 -13.18
C GLY A 48 -7.72 -0.56 -11.79
N ASN A 49 -7.52 0.43 -10.91
CA ASN A 49 -7.87 0.38 -9.48
C ASN A 49 -7.23 -0.85 -8.83
N GLU A 50 -5.92 -0.92 -8.92
CA GLU A 50 -5.11 -2.08 -8.52
C GLU A 50 -4.11 -1.69 -7.43
N LEU A 51 -3.89 -2.61 -6.48
CA LEU A 51 -2.93 -2.45 -5.40
C LEU A 51 -1.95 -3.62 -5.34
N TRP A 52 -0.73 -3.35 -4.88
CA TRP A 52 0.37 -4.32 -4.85
C TRP A 52 1.19 -4.20 -3.57
N LEU A 53 1.37 -5.32 -2.87
CA LEU A 53 2.34 -5.40 -1.77
C LEU A 53 3.63 -6.08 -2.24
N VAL A 54 4.71 -5.30 -2.28
CA VAL A 54 6.06 -5.75 -2.61
C VAL A 54 6.86 -5.94 -1.32
N ILE A 55 7.45 -7.12 -1.18
CA ILE A 55 8.37 -7.47 -0.10
C ILE A 55 9.77 -7.51 -0.71
N ASP A 56 10.53 -6.43 -0.52
CA ASP A 56 11.84 -6.22 -1.13
C ASP A 56 12.98 -6.77 -0.26
N THR A 57 13.93 -7.41 -0.91
CA THR A 57 15.13 -8.02 -0.29
C THR A 57 16.42 -7.46 -0.87
N ARG A 58 16.35 -6.40 -1.69
CA ARG A 58 17.53 -5.68 -2.19
C ARG A 58 18.26 -5.04 -0.99
N PRO A 59 19.58 -5.20 -0.84
CA PRO A 59 20.31 -4.66 0.31
C PRO A 59 20.17 -3.13 0.52
N ASN A 60 19.92 -2.39 -0.57
CA ASN A 60 19.76 -0.94 -0.56
C ASN A 60 18.37 -0.52 -1.06
N ALA A 61 17.33 -1.31 -0.75
CA ALA A 61 15.96 -0.96 -1.11
C ALA A 61 15.56 0.38 -0.48
N GLU A 62 14.92 1.22 -1.28
CA GLU A 62 14.45 2.55 -0.92
C GLU A 62 13.24 2.92 -1.80
N PRO A 63 12.49 4.00 -1.54
CA PRO A 63 11.41 4.45 -2.41
C PRO A 63 11.98 5.01 -3.72
N ASP A 64 12.32 4.10 -4.63
CA ASP A 64 12.97 4.34 -5.93
C ASP A 64 12.08 3.93 -7.12
N GLY A 65 10.81 3.62 -6.85
CA GLY A 65 9.82 3.18 -7.82
C GLY A 65 10.09 1.79 -8.42
N GLN A 66 11.09 1.04 -7.95
CA GLN A 66 11.43 -0.27 -8.52
C GLN A 66 10.36 -1.33 -8.25
N TRP A 67 9.47 -1.12 -7.28
CA TRP A 67 8.30 -1.97 -7.05
C TRP A 67 7.44 -2.10 -8.31
N THR A 68 7.38 -1.06 -9.16
CA THR A 68 6.63 -1.07 -10.42
C THR A 68 7.11 -2.16 -11.39
N GLN A 69 8.37 -2.58 -11.31
CA GLN A 69 8.90 -3.68 -12.13
C GLN A 69 8.37 -5.06 -11.71
N GLN A 70 7.67 -5.15 -10.58
CA GLN A 70 7.00 -6.34 -10.09
C GLN A 70 5.53 -6.43 -10.53
N ILE A 71 4.96 -5.35 -11.10
CA ILE A 71 3.61 -5.37 -11.65
C ILE A 71 3.50 -6.48 -12.71
N GLY A 72 2.43 -7.27 -12.61
CA GLY A 72 2.20 -8.47 -13.44
C GLY A 72 3.03 -9.70 -13.05
N LYS A 73 3.92 -9.61 -12.05
CA LYS A 73 4.67 -10.75 -11.49
C LYS A 73 4.17 -11.14 -10.11
N ILE A 74 3.60 -10.20 -9.37
CA ILE A 74 2.95 -10.44 -8.07
C ILE A 74 1.45 -10.29 -8.21
N ARG A 75 0.72 -10.99 -7.35
CA ARG A 75 -0.74 -10.91 -7.29
C ARG A 75 -1.16 -9.50 -6.86
N GLU A 76 -2.02 -8.89 -7.65
CA GLU A 76 -2.71 -7.65 -7.36
C GLU A 76 -3.94 -7.84 -6.46
N LEU A 77 -4.31 -6.77 -5.77
CA LEU A 77 -5.61 -6.63 -5.12
C LEU A 77 -6.43 -5.64 -5.93
N GLY A 78 -7.45 -6.12 -6.65
CA GLY A 78 -8.32 -5.26 -7.45
C GLY A 78 -9.40 -4.55 -6.63
N ARG A 79 -9.84 -3.39 -7.12
CA ARG A 79 -10.95 -2.60 -6.57
C ARG A 79 -12.00 -2.30 -7.65
N PRO A 80 -12.72 -3.33 -8.15
CA PRO A 80 -13.69 -3.16 -9.23
C PRO A 80 -14.92 -2.32 -8.84
N HIS A 81 -15.09 -2.02 -7.55
CA HIS A 81 -16.17 -1.15 -7.06
C HIS A 81 -15.75 0.32 -6.99
N TRP A 82 -14.46 0.64 -7.16
CA TRP A 82 -13.99 2.01 -7.34
C TRP A 82 -14.24 2.46 -8.78
N PRO A 83 -14.53 3.75 -9.00
CA PRO A 83 -14.79 4.27 -10.34
C PRO A 83 -13.51 4.28 -11.18
N ILE A 84 -13.66 4.00 -12.46
CA ILE A 84 -12.64 4.30 -13.47
C ILE A 84 -12.87 5.76 -13.86
N TRP A 85 -11.95 6.64 -13.52
CA TRP A 85 -12.21 8.08 -13.54
C TRP A 85 -12.49 8.61 -14.94
N HIS A 86 -11.73 8.12 -15.92
CA HIS A 86 -11.87 8.53 -17.32
C HIS A 86 -13.15 8.02 -17.99
N ASP A 87 -13.89 7.11 -17.34
CA ASP A 87 -15.15 6.57 -17.84
C ASP A 87 -16.38 7.27 -17.24
N LEU A 88 -16.19 8.16 -16.27
CA LEU A 88 -17.29 8.89 -15.64
C LEU A 88 -17.81 10.02 -16.56
N PRO A 89 -19.13 10.29 -16.55
CA PRO A 89 -19.68 11.51 -17.15
C PRO A 89 -19.09 12.79 -16.55
N ASP A 90 -18.93 13.83 -17.37
CA ASP A 90 -18.40 15.15 -16.94
C ASP A 90 -19.16 15.78 -15.76
N ASP A 91 -20.44 15.43 -15.57
CA ASP A 91 -21.33 15.93 -14.52
C ASP A 91 -21.53 14.96 -13.35
N GLU A 92 -20.87 13.81 -13.37
CA GLU A 92 -20.92 12.86 -12.25
C GLU A 92 -20.23 13.47 -11.02
N VAL A 93 -20.80 13.20 -9.84
CA VAL A 93 -20.21 13.62 -8.57
C VAL A 93 -19.85 12.39 -7.76
N VAL A 94 -18.57 12.26 -7.43
CA VAL A 94 -18.06 11.18 -6.61
C VAL A 94 -17.73 11.70 -5.21
N TYR A 95 -18.14 10.93 -4.21
CA TYR A 95 -17.78 11.17 -2.83
C TYR A 95 -16.99 10.00 -2.29
N PHE A 96 -15.96 10.30 -1.49
CA PHE A 96 -15.30 9.33 -0.64
C PHE A 96 -15.64 9.63 0.82
N ILE A 97 -15.85 8.58 1.61
CA ILE A 97 -15.88 8.66 3.06
C ILE A 97 -14.50 8.25 3.55
N ASP A 98 -13.79 9.18 4.19
CA ASP A 98 -12.44 8.95 4.72
C ASP A 98 -12.44 8.03 5.97
N LEU A 99 -11.25 7.71 6.48
CA LEU A 99 -11.09 6.90 7.70
C LEU A 99 -11.77 7.50 8.93
N ASN A 100 -11.95 8.83 8.98
CA ASN A 100 -12.62 9.54 10.07
C ASN A 100 -14.15 9.58 9.89
N GLY A 101 -14.67 9.08 8.76
CA GLY A 101 -16.08 9.14 8.42
C GLY A 101 -16.52 10.46 7.78
N ASN A 102 -15.59 11.32 7.38
CA ASN A 102 -15.91 12.55 6.67
C ASN A 102 -16.25 12.22 5.21
N GLN A 103 -17.39 12.70 4.73
CA GLN A 103 -17.74 12.62 3.32
C GLN A 103 -17.10 13.79 2.57
N ILE A 104 -16.25 13.49 1.60
CA ILE A 104 -15.47 14.43 0.81
C ILE A 104 -15.96 14.35 -0.64
N ASN A 105 -16.34 15.49 -1.22
CA ASN A 105 -16.55 15.59 -2.67
C ASN A 105 -15.18 15.64 -3.33
N VAL A 106 -14.83 14.62 -4.11
CA VAL A 106 -13.49 14.51 -4.70
C VAL A 106 -13.37 15.18 -6.07
N MET A 107 -14.47 15.71 -6.63
CA MET A 107 -14.48 16.25 -8.00
C MET A 107 -13.62 17.50 -8.18
N ASP A 108 -13.28 18.24 -7.11
CA ASP A 108 -12.48 19.47 -7.22
C ASP A 108 -11.01 19.18 -7.53
N ASN A 109 -10.48 18.06 -7.02
CA ASN A 109 -9.12 17.60 -7.25
C ASN A 109 -9.02 16.09 -7.04
N PRO A 110 -9.56 15.30 -7.98
CA PRO A 110 -9.78 13.87 -7.78
C PRO A 110 -8.49 13.11 -7.55
N ASP A 111 -7.46 13.37 -8.35
CA ASP A 111 -6.20 12.63 -8.29
C ASP A 111 -5.54 12.78 -6.90
N GLU A 112 -5.38 14.01 -6.41
CA GLU A 112 -4.77 14.24 -5.10
C GLU A 112 -5.68 13.77 -3.94
N GLN A 113 -6.97 14.11 -3.96
CA GLN A 113 -7.87 13.80 -2.84
C GLN A 113 -8.12 12.30 -2.70
N ILE A 114 -8.28 11.59 -3.81
CA ILE A 114 -8.51 10.14 -3.79
C ILE A 114 -7.22 9.42 -3.40
N CYS A 115 -6.07 9.81 -3.95
CA CYS A 115 -4.80 9.21 -3.56
C CYS A 115 -4.45 9.45 -2.09
N GLU A 116 -4.76 10.62 -1.53
CA GLU A 116 -4.61 10.88 -0.09
C GLU A 116 -5.48 9.93 0.75
N ILE A 117 -6.76 9.80 0.40
CA ILE A 117 -7.71 8.95 1.15
C ILE A 117 -7.31 7.47 1.10
N ILE A 118 -6.96 6.96 -0.10
CA ILE A 118 -6.52 5.58 -0.30
C ILE A 118 -5.17 5.36 0.41
N GLY A 119 -4.22 6.27 0.20
CA GLY A 119 -2.88 6.20 0.73
C GLY A 119 -2.85 6.15 2.26
N GLU A 120 -3.64 6.99 2.92
CA GLU A 120 -3.77 6.97 4.38
C GLU A 120 -4.44 5.68 4.90
N ALA A 121 -5.40 5.12 4.17
CA ALA A 121 -6.01 3.83 4.51
C ALA A 121 -5.01 2.66 4.38
N MET A 122 -4.21 2.64 3.32
CA MET A 122 -3.16 1.64 3.13
C MET A 122 -2.05 1.76 4.17
N LYS A 123 -1.65 3.00 4.50
CA LYS A 123 -0.70 3.29 5.58
C LYS A 123 -1.23 2.78 6.92
N GLN A 124 -2.49 3.07 7.25
CA GLN A 124 -3.14 2.54 8.45
C GLN A 124 -3.14 1.01 8.46
N ALA A 125 -3.39 0.36 7.31
CA ALA A 125 -3.34 -1.09 7.20
C ALA A 125 -1.94 -1.66 7.46
N LEU A 126 -0.88 -1.05 6.92
CA LEU A 126 0.51 -1.44 7.17
C LEU A 126 0.88 -1.31 8.65
N LEU A 127 0.60 -0.16 9.26
CA LEU A 127 0.90 0.10 10.67
C LEU A 127 0.12 -0.85 11.59
N THR A 128 -1.18 -1.06 11.31
CA THR A 128 -2.00 -2.02 12.06
C THR A 128 -1.46 -3.44 11.93
N SER A 129 -1.02 -3.84 10.73
CA SER A 129 -0.42 -5.15 10.49
C SER A 129 0.91 -5.33 11.22
N ARG A 130 1.74 -4.28 11.27
CA ARG A 130 2.97 -4.23 12.05
C ARG A 130 2.70 -4.43 13.53
N ASP A 131 1.79 -3.64 14.08
CA ASP A 131 1.51 -3.63 15.52
C ASP A 131 0.86 -4.96 15.97
N ASN A 132 0.08 -5.59 15.09
CA ASN A 132 -0.47 -6.93 15.31
C ASN A 132 0.53 -8.08 15.06
N GLY A 133 1.74 -7.77 14.61
CA GLY A 133 2.82 -8.74 14.44
C GLY A 133 2.73 -9.61 13.19
N VAL A 134 1.98 -9.20 12.17
CA VAL A 134 1.84 -9.91 10.87
C VAL A 134 3.22 -10.20 10.25
N PHE A 135 4.14 -9.25 10.33
CA PHE A 135 5.46 -9.36 9.72
C PHE A 135 6.50 -10.12 10.57
N ARG A 136 6.17 -10.60 11.78
CA ARG A 136 7.14 -11.21 12.71
C ARG A 136 7.83 -12.46 12.16
N ALA A 137 7.18 -13.15 11.22
CA ALA A 137 7.73 -14.35 10.59
C ALA A 137 8.70 -14.04 9.43
N LEU A 138 8.79 -12.79 8.97
CA LEU A 138 9.72 -12.40 7.93
C LEU A 138 11.14 -12.27 8.49
N PRO A 139 12.17 -12.83 7.81
CA PRO A 139 13.56 -12.54 8.13
C PRO A 139 13.83 -11.11 7.70
N THR A 140 13.82 -10.15 8.63
CA THR A 140 13.91 -8.71 8.32
C THR A 140 15.29 -8.17 8.67
N ALA A 141 15.76 -7.21 7.88
CA ALA A 141 16.88 -6.37 8.25
C ALA A 141 16.48 -5.45 9.41
N GLU A 142 17.47 -5.02 10.21
CA GLU A 142 17.25 -4.13 11.37
C GLU A 142 16.53 -2.82 10.98
N ALA A 143 16.87 -2.26 9.82
CA ALA A 143 16.28 -1.04 9.28
C ALA A 143 15.19 -1.32 8.22
N CYS A 144 14.41 -2.41 8.37
CA CYS A 144 13.32 -2.69 7.44
C CYS A 144 12.24 -1.60 7.54
N GLU A 145 11.95 -0.93 6.43
CA GLU A 145 11.00 0.18 6.36
C GLU A 145 9.68 -0.24 5.68
N LEU A 146 8.59 0.42 6.07
CA LEU A 146 7.26 0.32 5.47
C LEU A 146 6.99 1.56 4.63
N ALA A 147 6.31 1.41 3.50
CA ALA A 147 5.94 2.54 2.66
C ALA A 147 4.66 2.33 1.87
N VAL A 148 4.08 3.44 1.45
CA VAL A 148 2.94 3.50 0.53
C VAL A 148 3.28 4.49 -0.56
N GLU A 149 3.06 4.12 -1.81
CA GLU A 149 3.31 5.00 -2.95
C GLU A 149 2.19 4.85 -4.00
N ASN A 150 1.68 5.98 -4.47
CA ASN A 150 0.85 6.00 -5.67
C ASN A 150 1.74 5.94 -6.92
N LEU A 151 1.34 5.12 -7.91
CA LEU A 151 2.10 4.90 -9.15
C LEU A 151 2.44 6.20 -9.91
N GLU A 152 1.58 7.21 -9.84
CA GLU A 152 1.74 8.50 -10.52
C GLU A 152 2.35 9.58 -9.63
N GLY A 153 2.65 9.27 -8.37
CA GLY A 153 3.33 10.16 -7.43
C GLY A 153 2.42 11.16 -6.72
N PHE A 154 1.08 11.00 -6.78
CA PHE A 154 0.14 11.86 -6.06
C PHE A 154 0.13 11.62 -4.54
N TYR A 155 0.66 10.49 -4.08
CA TYR A 155 0.79 10.16 -2.67
C TYR A 155 2.08 9.36 -2.43
N GLY A 156 2.74 9.64 -1.30
CA GLY A 156 3.94 8.94 -0.87
C GLY A 156 4.11 9.04 0.64
N TRP A 157 4.27 7.90 1.31
CA TRP A 157 4.51 7.81 2.74
C TRP A 157 5.61 6.78 3.07
N PRO A 158 6.52 7.10 3.99
CA PRO A 158 6.73 8.43 4.58
C PRO A 158 7.30 9.40 3.55
N ILE A 159 7.27 10.70 3.86
CA ILE A 159 8.06 11.67 3.09
C ILE A 159 9.54 11.27 3.22
N TYR A 160 10.30 11.36 2.13
CA TYR A 160 11.69 10.86 2.07
C TYR A 160 12.59 11.35 3.23
N ALA A 161 12.44 12.61 3.63
CA ALA A 161 13.21 13.21 4.72
C ALA A 161 12.84 12.68 6.13
N ASP A 162 11.70 11.99 6.25
CA ASP A 162 11.15 11.47 7.49
C ASP A 162 11.24 9.93 7.60
N ARG A 163 11.90 9.28 6.64
CA ARG A 163 12.21 7.85 6.69
C ARG A 163 12.91 7.46 7.98
N GLY A 164 12.57 6.27 8.48
CA GLY A 164 13.10 5.71 9.71
C GLY A 164 12.50 6.28 11.01
N LYS A 165 11.58 7.26 10.93
CA LYS A 165 10.94 7.86 12.12
C LYS A 165 9.74 7.05 12.61
N GLU A 166 8.76 6.88 11.74
CA GLU A 166 7.48 6.21 12.08
C GLU A 166 7.26 4.90 11.32
N ASN A 167 8.03 4.67 10.26
CA ASN A 167 7.81 3.59 9.31
C ASN A 167 8.78 2.42 9.46
N LEU A 168 9.56 2.35 10.55
CA LEU A 168 10.34 1.15 10.83
C LEU A 168 9.42 -0.01 11.20
N LEU A 169 9.75 -1.19 10.71
CA LEU A 169 9.03 -2.41 11.00
C LEU A 169 9.29 -2.90 12.43
N GLN A 170 10.54 -2.79 12.89
CA GLN A 170 10.92 -3.04 14.27
C GLN A 170 11.31 -1.70 14.89
N GLU A 171 10.59 -1.28 15.94
CA GLU A 171 11.06 -0.20 16.79
C GLU A 171 12.25 -0.74 17.59
N ASN A 172 13.38 -0.03 17.59
CA ASN A 172 14.50 -0.38 18.45
C ASN A 172 14.02 -0.36 19.90
N ALA A 173 13.95 -1.55 20.51
CA ALA A 173 13.54 -1.73 21.90
C ALA A 173 14.51 -1.09 22.90
#